data_AF-A0A973GP21-F1
#
_entry.id   AF-A0A973GP21-F1
#
_cell.length_a   1.000
_cell.length_b   1.000
_cell.length_c   1.000
_cell.angle_alpha   90.00
_cell.angle_beta   90.00
_cell.angle_gamma   90.00
#
_symmetry.space_group_name_H-M   'P 1'
#
loop_
_entity.id
_entity.type
_entity.pdbx_description
1 polymer ?
#
loop_
_entity_poly.entity_id
_entity_poly.type
_entity_poly.pdbx_seq_one_letter_code
_entity_poly.pdbx_strand_id
1 'polypeptide(L)'
;MEKIEFEVQGSEAQPYNVVFTKNDHDISAHCSCRAGQVGLYCKHRIRIIMGEDEGVVSHNLQDIHAIREWYSGTDVEAAIKALRKAETHLEEAKSEVAKQKKRLAIVLRK
;
A
#
# COMPACT_ATOMS: atom_id res chain seq x y z
N MET A 1 18.14 -9.23 -15.17
CA MET A 1 17.43 -8.00 -14.73
C MET A 1 16.07 -7.98 -15.38
N GLU A 2 15.04 -8.19 -14.57
CA GLU A 2 13.64 -8.06 -14.99
C GLU A 2 13.10 -6.70 -14.52
N LYS A 3 12.27 -6.07 -15.33
CA LYS A 3 11.70 -4.75 -15.05
C LYS A 3 10.25 -4.70 -15.50
N ILE A 4 9.37 -4.22 -14.61
CA ILE A 4 7.94 -4.07 -14.86
C ILE A 4 7.53 -2.67 -14.41
N GLU A 5 6.76 -1.97 -15.25
CA GLU A 5 6.30 -0.61 -15.00
C GLU A 5 4.77 -0.56 -14.99
N PHE A 6 4.21 0.30 -14.13
CA PHE A 6 2.78 0.56 -14.06
C PHE A 6 2.53 2.06 -14.07
N GLU A 7 1.46 2.45 -14.74
CA GLU A 7 0.87 3.78 -14.60
C GLU A 7 -0.24 3.71 -13.56
N VAL A 8 -0.16 4.54 -12.52
CA VAL A 8 -1.11 4.55 -11.41
C VAL A 8 -1.72 5.94 -11.26
N GLN A 9 -3.02 6.04 -11.50
CA GLN A 9 -3.78 7.25 -11.28
C GLN A 9 -3.87 7.54 -9.78
N GLY A 10 -3.35 8.70 -9.39
CA GLY A 10 -3.43 9.19 -8.02
C GLY A 10 -4.09 10.55 -7.95
N SER A 11 -3.57 11.41 -7.07
CA SER A 11 -4.11 12.75 -6.82
C SER A 11 -3.81 13.78 -7.90
N GLU A 12 -2.86 13.51 -8.80
CA GLU A 12 -2.43 14.43 -9.85
C GLU A 12 -3.11 14.12 -11.19
N ALA A 13 -3.12 15.09 -12.10
CA ALA A 13 -3.73 14.93 -13.42
C ALA A 13 -3.00 13.90 -14.31
N GLN A 14 -1.69 13.73 -14.09
CA GLN A 14 -0.90 12.71 -14.78
C GLN A 14 -0.72 11.49 -13.88
N PRO A 15 -0.86 10.26 -14.41
CA PRO A 15 -0.55 9.05 -13.66
C PRO A 15 0.88 9.03 -13.14
N TYR A 16 1.07 8.48 -11.95
CA TYR A 16 2.41 8.21 -11.43
C TYR A 16 2.99 6.96 -12.08
N ASN A 17 4.28 6.97 -12.39
CA ASN A 17 4.99 5.77 -12.84
C ASN A 17 5.51 5.01 -11.61
N VAL A 18 5.17 3.72 -11.53
CA VAL A 18 5.68 2.78 -10.53
C VAL A 18 6.54 1.74 -11.23
N VAL A 19 7.82 1.70 -10.89
CA VAL A 19 8.81 0.84 -11.53
C VAL A 19 9.30 -0.18 -10.52
N PHE A 20 9.15 -1.45 -10.86
CA PHE A 20 9.72 -2.57 -10.13
C PHE A 20 10.90 -3.14 -10.91
N THR A 21 11.99 -3.44 -10.21
CA THR A 21 13.17 -4.06 -10.82
C THR A 21 13.61 -5.23 -9.96
N LYS A 22 13.90 -6.36 -10.60
CA LYS A 22 14.42 -7.57 -9.95
C LYS A 22 15.73 -7.98 -10.62
N ASN A 23 16.75 -8.12 -9.78
CA ASN A 23 18.04 -8.72 -10.10
C ASN A 23 18.20 -10.01 -9.28
N ASP A 24 19.31 -10.73 -9.48
CA ASP A 24 19.50 -12.08 -8.92
C ASP A 24 19.33 -12.16 -7.39
N HIS A 25 19.64 -11.08 -6.68
CA HIS A 25 19.55 -11.01 -5.21
C HIS A 25 18.70 -9.85 -4.67
N ASP A 26 18.32 -8.89 -5.52
CA ASP A 26 17.72 -7.63 -5.08
C ASP A 26 16.43 -7.32 -5.82
N ILE A 27 15.44 -6.81 -5.09
CA ILE A 27 14.19 -6.32 -5.63
C ILE A 27 14.00 -4.88 -5.15
N SER A 28 13.77 -3.96 -6.08
CA SER A 28 13.52 -2.56 -5.79
C SER A 28 12.18 -2.08 -6.37
N ALA A 29 11.61 -1.07 -5.73
CA ALA A 29 10.38 -0.41 -6.17
C ALA A 29 10.50 1.10 -6.06
N HIS A 30 10.40 1.79 -7.20
CA HIS A 30 10.41 3.24 -7.29
C HIS A 30 9.03 3.75 -7.72
N CYS A 31 8.63 4.91 -7.21
CA CYS A 31 7.38 5.54 -7.61
C CYS A 31 7.62 7.04 -7.78
N SER A 32 7.11 7.61 -8.87
CA SER A 32 7.28 9.03 -9.19
C SER A 32 6.47 9.98 -8.30
N CYS A 33 5.56 9.47 -7.46
CA CYS A 33 4.84 10.31 -6.50
C CYS A 33 5.78 10.90 -5.44
N ARG A 34 5.39 12.04 -4.84
CA ARG A 34 6.23 12.74 -3.85
C ARG A 34 6.75 11.82 -2.74
N ALA A 35 5.90 11.00 -2.15
CA ALA A 35 6.30 10.05 -1.10
C ALA A 35 7.32 9.02 -1.61
N GLY A 36 7.14 8.51 -2.82
CA GLY A 36 8.08 7.58 -3.46
C GLY A 36 9.45 8.23 -3.72
N GLN A 37 9.46 9.47 -4.20
CA GLN A 37 10.69 10.22 -4.48
C GLN A 37 11.54 10.45 -3.21
N VAL A 38 10.91 10.67 -2.06
CA VAL A 38 11.61 10.88 -0.78
C VAL A 38 11.76 9.60 0.05
N GLY A 39 11.50 8.43 -0.53
CA GLY A 39 11.68 7.13 0.13
C GLY A 39 10.64 6.78 1.20
N LEU A 40 9.54 7.53 1.29
CA LEU A 40 8.45 7.29 2.24
C LEU A 40 7.46 6.23 1.73
N TYR A 41 6.66 5.70 2.66
CA TYR A 41 5.50 4.86 2.34
C TYR A 41 4.59 5.54 1.30
N CYS A 42 4.24 4.82 0.23
CA CYS A 42 3.23 5.27 -0.72
C CYS A 42 2.30 4.12 -1.11
N LYS A 43 0.99 4.41 -1.16
CA LYS A 43 -0.04 3.40 -1.45
C LYS A 43 0.15 2.74 -2.82
N HIS A 44 0.65 3.48 -3.81
CA HIS A 44 0.83 2.97 -5.18
C HIS A 44 1.75 1.74 -5.24
N ARG A 45 2.92 1.77 -4.58
CA ARG A 45 3.83 0.62 -4.53
C ARG A 45 3.23 -0.54 -3.75
N ILE A 46 2.70 -0.23 -2.55
CA ILE A 46 2.27 -1.26 -1.60
C ILE A 46 1.05 -2.02 -2.10
N ARG A 47 0.11 -1.36 -2.78
CA ARG A 47 -1.05 -2.01 -3.41
C ARG A 47 -0.61 -3.04 -4.44
N ILE A 48 0.24 -2.65 -5.38
CA ILE A 48 0.75 -3.56 -6.43
C ILE A 48 1.52 -4.74 -5.81
N ILE A 49 2.40 -4.49 -4.83
CA ILE A 49 3.13 -5.55 -4.11
C ILE A 49 2.17 -6.56 -3.47
N MET A 50 1.03 -6.09 -2.97
CA MET A 50 0.02 -6.92 -2.32
C MET A 50 -0.95 -7.59 -3.29
N GLY A 51 -0.77 -7.39 -4.59
CA GLY A 51 -1.64 -7.96 -5.63
C GLY A 51 -2.92 -7.16 -5.88
N GLU A 52 -2.97 -5.89 -5.49
CA GLU A 52 -4.12 -5.00 -5.66
C GLU A 52 -3.90 -4.08 -6.87
N ASP A 53 -4.94 -3.95 -7.70
CA ASP A 53 -4.95 -3.17 -8.96
C ASP A 53 -5.56 -1.78 -8.81
N GLU A 54 -5.94 -1.37 -7.59
CA GLU A 54 -6.64 -0.12 -7.36
C GLU A 54 -5.84 1.10 -7.83
N GLY A 55 -6.34 1.76 -8.87
CA GLY A 55 -5.76 2.96 -9.48
C GLY A 55 -4.77 2.66 -10.60
N VAL A 56 -4.46 1.40 -10.91
CA VAL A 56 -3.62 1.06 -12.08
C VAL A 56 -4.40 1.36 -13.36
N VAL A 57 -3.81 2.17 -14.24
CA VAL A 57 -4.41 2.58 -15.53
C VAL A 57 -3.63 2.07 -16.73
N SER A 58 -2.46 1.46 -16.53
CA SER A 58 -1.72 0.78 -17.58
C SER A 58 -2.33 -0.59 -17.93
N HIS A 59 -2.09 -1.05 -19.16
CA HIS A 59 -2.72 -2.25 -19.74
C HIS A 59 -1.99 -3.56 -19.38
N ASN A 60 -1.43 -3.65 -18.17
CA ASN A 60 -0.59 -4.77 -17.74
C ASN A 60 -0.96 -5.32 -16.36
N LEU A 61 -2.26 -5.34 -16.03
CA LEU A 61 -2.77 -5.87 -14.76
C LEU A 61 -2.34 -7.31 -14.48
N GLN A 62 -2.11 -8.13 -15.51
CA GLN A 62 -1.62 -9.50 -15.35
C GLN A 62 -0.23 -9.57 -14.69
N ASP A 63 0.58 -8.52 -14.85
CA ASP A 63 1.94 -8.46 -14.30
C ASP A 63 1.93 -8.25 -12.78
N ILE A 64 0.80 -7.82 -12.19
CA ILE A 64 0.64 -7.64 -10.75
C ILE A 64 0.89 -8.95 -10.00
N HIS A 65 0.47 -10.09 -10.58
CA HIS A 65 0.76 -11.40 -10.01
C HIS A 65 2.26 -11.67 -9.94
N ALA A 66 3.00 -11.33 -11.00
CA ALA A 66 4.46 -11.48 -11.03
C ALA A 66 5.12 -10.61 -9.95
N ILE A 67 4.66 -9.38 -9.76
CA ILE A 67 5.17 -8.51 -8.68
C ILE A 67 4.92 -9.13 -7.30
N ARG A 68 3.71 -9.62 -7.03
CA ARG A 68 3.41 -10.26 -5.75
C ARG A 68 4.34 -11.46 -5.50
N GLU A 69 4.56 -12.29 -6.51
CA GLU A 69 5.48 -13.43 -6.42
C GLU A 69 6.93 -13.00 -6.17
N TRP A 70 7.37 -11.87 -6.73
CA TRP A 70 8.71 -11.35 -6.45
C TRP A 70 8.91 -11.06 -4.96
N TYR A 71 7.90 -10.53 -4.28
CA TYR A 71 8.01 -10.15 -2.87
C TYR A 71 7.61 -11.26 -1.89
N SER A 72 7.05 -12.37 -2.35
CA SER A 72 6.61 -13.48 -1.50
C SER A 72 7.77 -14.02 -0.65
N GLY A 73 7.59 -14.06 0.68
CA GLY A 73 8.61 -14.55 1.62
C GLY A 73 9.75 -13.58 1.92
N THR A 74 9.71 -12.34 1.40
CA THR A 74 10.70 -11.30 1.69
C THR A 74 10.40 -10.53 2.98
N ASP A 75 11.40 -9.85 3.53
CA ASP A 75 11.23 -8.93 4.67
C ASP A 75 10.26 -7.78 4.36
N VAL A 76 10.16 -7.38 3.08
CA VAL A 76 9.20 -6.36 2.62
C VAL A 76 7.76 -6.86 2.79
N GLU A 77 7.47 -8.10 2.39
CA GLU A 77 6.14 -8.69 2.58
C GLU A 77 5.80 -8.81 4.07
N ALA A 78 6.76 -9.24 4.90
CA ALA A 78 6.58 -9.30 6.34
C ALA A 78 6.27 -7.92 6.96
N ALA A 79 7.00 -6.88 6.55
CA ALA A 79 6.76 -5.51 7.00
C ALA A 79 5.39 -4.97 6.57
N ILE A 80 4.95 -5.25 5.35
CA ILE A 80 3.61 -4.84 4.87
C ILE A 80 2.51 -5.55 5.66
N LYS A 81 2.66 -6.87 5.90
CA LYS A 81 1.71 -7.63 6.73
C LYS A 81 1.62 -7.07 8.15
N ALA A 82 2.76 -6.73 8.75
CA ALA A 82 2.80 -6.11 10.08
C ALA A 82 2.10 -4.74 10.11
N LEU A 83 2.33 -3.91 9.09
CA LEU A 83 1.66 -2.61 8.94
C LEU A 83 0.13 -2.78 8.84
N ARG A 84 -0.35 -3.67 7.97
CA ARG A 84 -1.80 -3.93 7.81
C ARG A 84 -2.44 -4.36 9.12
N LYS A 85 -1.77 -5.24 9.87
CA LYS A 85 -2.25 -5.66 11.20
C LYS A 85 -2.36 -4.48 12.17
N ALA A 86 -1.38 -3.58 12.17
CA ALA A 86 -1.43 -2.38 13.00
C ALA A 86 -2.57 -1.43 12.58
N GLU A 87 -2.81 -1.27 11.27
CA GLU A 87 -3.93 -0.49 10.73
C GLU A 87 -5.29 -1.07 11.15
N THR A 88 -5.45 -2.40 11.11
CA THR A 88 -6.68 -3.08 11.59
C THR A 88 -6.92 -2.81 13.08
N HIS A 89 -5.91 -3.00 13.92
CA HIS A 89 -6.03 -2.71 15.36
C HIS A 89 -6.35 -1.24 15.65
N LEU A 90 -5.79 -0.31 14.86
CA LEU A 90 -6.07 1.11 14.98
C LEU A 90 -7.56 1.40 14.69
N GLU A 91 -8.13 0.77 13.66
CA GLU A 91 -9.53 0.98 13.31
C GLU A 91 -10.49 0.41 14.36
N GLU A 92 -10.19 -0.78 14.89
CA GLU A 92 -10.92 -1.37 16.02
C GLU A 92 -10.90 -0.46 17.25
N ALA A 93 -9.71 0.07 17.60
CA ALA A 93 -9.56 0.99 18.72
C ALA A 93 -10.33 2.30 18.52
N LYS A 94 -10.32 2.87 17.31
CA LYS A 94 -11.12 4.06 16.96
C LYS A 94 -12.62 3.80 17.12
N SER A 95 -13.09 2.66 16.64
CA SER A 95 -14.48 2.23 16.77
C SER A 95 -14.89 2.12 18.24
N GLU A 96 -14.02 1.55 19.07
CA GLU A 96 -14.27 1.42 20.51
C GLU A 96 -14.32 2.78 21.22
N VAL A 97 -13.36 3.68 20.94
CA VAL A 97 -13.38 5.06 21.46
C VAL A 97 -14.69 5.77 21.08
N ALA A 98 -15.16 5.60 19.84
CA ALA A 98 -16.42 6.20 19.39
C ALA A 98 -17.63 5.67 20.17
N LYS A 99 -17.68 4.37 20.48
CA LYS A 99 -18.73 3.77 21.32
C LYS A 99 -18.69 4.33 22.75
N GLN A 100 -17.52 4.40 23.36
CA GLN A 100 -17.38 4.90 24.73
C GLN A 100 -17.74 6.39 24.85
N LYS A 101 -17.39 7.22 23.85
CA LYS A 101 -17.83 8.62 23.79
C LYS A 101 -19.35 8.75 23.77
N LYS A 102 -20.04 7.94 22.96
CA LYS A 102 -21.52 7.91 22.91
C LYS A 102 -22.11 7.54 24.27
N ARG A 103 -21.57 6.49 24.91
CA ARG A 103 -21.99 6.06 26.25
C ARG A 103 -21.80 7.15 27.30
N LEU A 104 -20.64 7.81 27.30
CA LEU A 104 -20.34 8.91 28.22
C LEU A 104 -21.33 10.07 28.05
N ALA A 105 -21.62 10.48 26.81
CA ALA A 105 -22.58 11.54 26.54
C ALA A 105 -23.99 11.24 27.06
N ILE A 106 -24.41 9.96 27.05
CA ILE A 106 -25.68 9.54 27.64
C ILE A 106 -25.66 9.68 29.17
N VAL A 107 -24.56 9.27 29.82
CA VAL A 107 -24.43 9.34 31.29
C VAL A 107 -24.38 10.78 31.79
N LEU A 108 -23.75 11.70 31.05
CA LEU A 108 -23.61 13.12 31.43
C LEU A 108 -24.92 13.94 31.33
N ARG A 109 -25.96 13.41 30.68
CA ARG A 109 -27.27 14.08 30.55
C ARG A 109 -28.23 13.80 31.71
N LYS A 110 -27.76 13.07 32.72
CA LYS A 110 -28.54 12.80 33.94
C LYS A 110 -28.55 14.01 34.88
#